data_AF-F9P556-F1
#
_entry.id   AF-F9P556-F1
#
_cell.length_a   1.000
_cell.length_b   1.000
_cell.length_c   1.000
_cell.angle_alpha   90.00
_cell.angle_beta   90.00
_cell.angle_gamma   90.00
#
_symmetry.space_group_name_H-M   'P 1'
#
loop_
_entity.id
_entity.type
_entity.pdbx_description
1 polymer ?
#
loop_
_entity_poly.entity_id
_entity_poly.type
_entity_poly.pdbx_seq_one_letter_code
_entity_poly.pdbx_strand_id
1 'polypeptide(L)' 'MSKEQKRQAFYTQSSEEVLKNLETSNQGLTSNEATKRLDEYGRNELDEREKNPF' A
#
# COMPACT_ATOMS: atom_id res chain seq x y z
N MET A 1 -7.56 -6.07 -11.57
CA MET A 1 -7.42 -6.05 -10.10
C MET A 1 -7.96 -4.72 -9.61
N SER A 2 -8.98 -4.70 -8.75
CA SER A 2 -9.49 -3.46 -8.16
C SER A 2 -8.45 -2.93 -7.15
N LYS A 3 -7.92 -1.72 -7.36
CA LYS A 3 -7.01 -1.06 -6.40
C LYS A 3 -7.82 -0.52 -5.22
N GLU A 4 -8.23 -1.39 -4.31
CA GLU A 4 -9.06 -0.99 -3.16
C GLU A 4 -8.22 -0.45 -2.00
N GLN A 5 -8.45 0.82 -1.64
CA GLN A 5 -7.73 1.46 -0.55
C GLN A 5 -8.32 1.06 0.82
N LYS A 6 -7.45 0.61 1.73
CA LYS A 6 -7.84 0.35 3.12
C LYS A 6 -8.32 1.64 3.79
N ARG A 7 -9.53 1.62 4.38
CA ARG A 7 -10.16 2.76 5.08
C ARG A 7 -9.92 2.78 6.59
N GLN A 8 -8.98 1.97 7.08
CA GLN A 8 -8.68 1.87 8.51
C GLN A 8 -8.02 3.16 9.01
N ALA A 9 -8.44 3.66 10.17
CA ALA A 9 -7.90 4.87 10.79
C ALA A 9 -6.55 4.60 11.47
N PHE A 10 -5.50 4.30 10.70
CA PHE A 10 -4.17 3.98 11.25
C PHE A 10 -3.59 5.08 12.15
N TYR A 11 -3.97 6.35 11.92
CA TYR A 11 -3.49 7.49 12.70
C TYR A 11 -3.97 7.50 14.16
N THR A 12 -4.94 6.66 14.53
CA THR A 12 -5.42 6.53 15.92
C THR A 12 -4.84 5.31 16.64
N GLN A 13 -4.06 4.47 15.96
CA GLN A 13 -3.50 3.23 16.51
C GLN A 13 -2.09 3.46 17.04
N SER A 14 -1.61 2.58 17.92
CA SER A 14 -0.22 2.61 18.36
C SER A 14 0.71 2.16 17.22
N SER A 15 1.97 2.59 17.25
CA SER A 15 2.97 2.17 16.27
C SER A 15 3.13 0.65 16.22
N GLU A 16 3.10 -0.01 17.38
CA GLU A 16 3.21 -1.46 17.52
C GLU A 16 2.04 -2.20 16.85
N GLU A 17 0.81 -1.71 17.03
CA GLU A 17 -0.38 -2.26 16.38
C GLU A 17 -0.32 -2.07 14.87
N VAL A 18 0.11 -0.89 14.40
CA VAL A 18 0.24 -0.61 12.96
C VAL A 18 1.30 -1.51 12.33
N LEU A 19 2.46 -1.68 12.96
CA LEU A 19 3.53 -2.57 12.46
C LEU A 19 3.07 -4.03 12.39
N LYS A 20 2.33 -4.49 13.41
CA LYS A 20 1.72 -5.83 13.42
C LYS A 20 0.68 -5.98 12.30
N ASN A 21 -0.21 -5.00 12.13
CA ASN A 21 -1.26 -5.01 11.10
C ASN A 21 -0.71 -4.93 9.67
N LEU A 22 0.44 -4.27 9.49
CA LEU A 22 1.14 -4.15 8.21
C LEU A 22 2.21 -5.22 8.00
N GLU A 23 2.32 -6.19 8.92
CA GLU A 23 3.29 -7.29 8.91
C GLU A 23 4.70 -6.78 8.58
N THR A 24 5.13 -5.76 9.30
CA THR A 24 6.43 -5.11 9.08
C THR A 24 7.09 -4.77 10.42
N SER A 25 8.33 -4.33 10.34
CA SER A 25 9.16 -4.04 11.51
C SER A 25 9.66 -2.61 11.48
N ASN A 26 10.30 -2.17 12.57
CA ASN A 26 11.01 -0.89 12.60
C ASN A 26 12.17 -0.81 11.59
N GLN A 27 12.62 -1.93 11.03
CA GLN A 27 13.63 -1.97 9.97
C GLN A 27 12.99 -1.93 8.56
N GLY A 28 11.67 -1.85 8.48
CA GLY A 28 10.92 -1.86 7.23
C GLY A 28 10.71 -3.26 6.66
N LEU A 29 10.56 -3.33 5.34
CA LEU A 29 10.36 -4.55 4.56
C LEU A 29 11.66 -5.04 3.96
N THR A 30 11.76 -6.36 3.80
CA THR A 30 12.79 -6.96 2.97
C THR A 30 12.53 -6.69 1.49
N SER A 31 13.57 -6.75 0.65
CA SER A 31 13.42 -6.60 -0.80
C SER A 31 12.42 -7.60 -1.39
N ASN A 32 12.38 -8.83 -0.87
CA ASN A 32 11.45 -9.85 -1.35
C ASN A 32 10.00 -9.52 -1.00
N GLU A 33 9.72 -8.99 0.19
CA GLU A 33 8.37 -8.56 0.58
C GLU A 33 7.92 -7.34 -0.21
N ALA A 34 8.83 -6.39 -0.46
CA ALA A 34 8.55 -5.23 -1.29
C ALA A 34 8.15 -5.65 -2.72
N THR A 35 8.89 -6.57 -3.34
CA THR A 35 8.55 -7.12 -4.66
C THR A 35 7.19 -7.84 -4.64
N LYS A 36 6.95 -8.71 -3.66
CA LYS A 36 5.65 -9.41 -3.52
C LYS A 36 4.48 -8.42 -3.44
N ARG A 37 4.62 -7.34 -2.65
CA ARG A 37 3.58 -6.32 -2.50
C ARG A 37 3.37 -5.51 -3.79
N LEU A 38 4.43 -5.22 -4.53
CA LEU A 38 4.31 -4.57 -5.85
C LEU A 38 3.57 -5.45 -6.86
N ASP A 39 3.81 -6.76 -6.84
CA ASP A 39 3.12 -7.72 -7.71
C ASP A 39 1.64 -7.87 -7.32
N GLU A 40 1.33 -7.85 -6.02
CA GLU A 40 -0.04 -8.00 -5.49
C GLU A 40 -0.90 -6.73 -5.65
N TYR A 41 -0.35 -5.56 -5.30
CA TYR A 41 -1.10 -4.30 -5.24
C TYR A 41 -0.87 -3.38 -6.44
N GLY A 42 0.17 -3.64 -7.23
CA GLY A 42 0.60 -2.77 -8.33
C GLY A 42 1.39 -1.55 -7.85
N ARG A 43 1.74 -0.69 -8.81
CA ARG A 43 2.46 0.55 -8.54
C ARG A 43 1.55 1.54 -7.81
N ASN A 44 2.12 2.30 -6.88
CA ASN A 44 1.43 3.39 -6.19
C ASN A 44 1.30 4.61 -7.11
N GLU A 45 0.44 4.48 -8.11
CA GLU A 45 0.14 5.51 -9.10
C GLU A 45 -1.36 5.52 -9.40
N LEU A 46 -1.87 6.73 -9.65
CA LEU A 46 -3.23 6.92 -10.12
C LEU A 46 -3.31 6.52 -11.58
N ASP A 47 -4.39 5.85 -11.96
CA ASP A 47 -4.61 5.51 -13.35
C ASP A 47 -4.80 6.82 -14.14
N GLU A 48 -4.02 6.99 -15.20
CA GLU A 48 -4.18 8.13 -16.10
C GLU A 48 -5.57 8.04 -16.75
N ARG A 49 -6.41 9.05 -16.52
CA ARG A 49 -7.65 9.16 -17.28
C ARG A 49 -7.31 9.56 -18.71
N GLU A 50 -7.97 8.92 -19.68
CA GLU A 50 -7.91 9.37 -21.07
C GLU A 50 -8.32 10.84 -21.13
N LYS A 51 -7.44 11.68 -21.68
CA LYS A 51 -7.78 13.07 -21.98
C LYS A 51 -8.74 13.02 -23.16
N ASN A 52 -9.99 13.45 -22.97
CA ASN A 52 -10.88 13.68 -24.10
C ASN A 52 -10.21 14.72 -25.02
N PRO A 53 -9.86 14.37 -26.26
CA PRO A 53 -9.44 15.36 -27.22
C PRO A 53 -10.65 16.23 -27.54
N PHE A 54 -10.44 17.55 -27.50
CA PHE A 54 -11.44 18.58 -27.80
C PHE A 54 -12.01 18.43 -29.21
#